data_AF-A0A1D7QRX6-F1
#
_entry.id   AF-A0A1D7QRX6-F1
#
_cell.length_a   1.000
_cell.length_b   1.000
_cell.length_c   1.000
_cell.angle_alpha   90.00
_cell.angle_beta   90.00
_cell.angle_gamma   90.00
#
_symmetry.space_group_name_H-M   'P 1'
#
loop_
_entity.id
_entity.type
_entity.pdbx_description
1 polymer ?
#
loop_
_entity_poly.entity_id
_entity_poly.type
_entity_poly.pdbx_seq_one_letter_code
_entity_poly.pdbx_strand_id
1 'polypeptide(L)'
;MSRGYEACPDFSYSPDLHLTINGQALGIAVITNITREKDEKTAEEVRKRRIYFKKKNYRVLWMIEERTPALDGHHQGLFLWRTEAEAANKTGEDRLWELYLKGLIRDEQFFRLYDFPVKAAHQLVDVRSLCHVRFQKSGSKVRIHRYLREGMPRMTRVFHLATGSEWPLTAVLNITDDKLDCGEPVEEKSMRRRFLQDYERRLTKRRLD
;
A
#
# COMPACT_ATOMS: atom_id res chain seq x y z
N MET A 1 -5.08 40.32 3.75
CA MET A 1 -4.22 39.15 4.07
C MET A 1 -4.57 38.66 5.46
N SER A 2 -5.48 37.69 5.61
CA SER A 2 -5.76 37.07 6.90
C SER A 2 -4.85 35.86 7.08
N ARG A 3 -3.76 36.02 7.84
CA ARG A 3 -3.03 34.88 8.40
C ARG A 3 -3.88 34.31 9.54
N GLY A 4 -4.84 33.47 9.20
CA GLY A 4 -5.67 32.74 10.16
C GLY A 4 -4.99 31.42 10.51
N TYR A 5 -4.49 31.31 11.74
CA TYR A 5 -4.28 30.01 12.35
C TYR A 5 -5.69 29.47 12.67
N GLU A 6 -6.21 28.55 11.86
CA GLU A 6 -7.36 27.75 12.28
C GLU A 6 -6.85 26.76 13.33
N ALA A 7 -7.18 27.01 14.59
CA ALA A 7 -6.99 26.02 15.65
C ALA A 7 -7.79 24.77 15.27
N CYS A 8 -7.09 23.70 14.87
CA CYS A 8 -7.72 22.43 14.54
C CYS A 8 -8.26 21.83 15.86
N PRO A 9 -9.58 21.68 16.07
CA PRO A 9 -10.12 21.42 17.40
C PRO A 9 -9.86 20.01 17.94
N ASP A 10 -9.22 19.13 17.16
CA ASP A 10 -9.07 17.72 17.52
C ASP A 10 -7.71 17.17 17.08
N PHE A 11 -6.67 17.45 17.88
CA PHE A 11 -5.31 16.94 17.65
C PHE A 11 -5.21 15.41 17.74
N SER A 12 -6.22 14.74 18.30
CA SER A 12 -6.20 13.30 18.55
C SER A 12 -6.06 12.45 17.28
N TYR A 13 -6.47 12.99 16.13
CA TYR A 13 -6.44 12.30 14.85
C TYR A 13 -5.52 12.94 13.81
N SER A 14 -4.76 13.98 14.17
CA SER A 14 -3.85 14.66 13.24
C SER A 14 -2.78 13.70 12.66
N PRO A 15 -2.28 13.98 11.44
CA PRO A 15 -1.13 13.26 10.92
C PRO A 15 0.11 13.63 11.74
N ASP A 16 1.10 12.73 11.76
CA ASP A 16 2.36 12.92 12.48
C ASP A 16 3.20 14.04 11.83
N LEU A 17 3.07 14.22 10.53
CA LEU A 17 3.56 15.38 9.77
C LEU A 17 2.41 16.01 9.00
N HIS A 18 2.25 17.32 9.11
CA HIS A 18 1.26 18.10 8.35
C HIS A 18 1.95 19.15 7.48
N LEU A 19 1.53 19.25 6.22
CA LEU A 19 1.98 20.25 5.26
C LEU A 19 0.80 20.78 4.44
N THR A 20 0.91 22.03 4.00
CA THR A 20 -0.05 22.65 3.09
C THR A 20 0.68 23.13 1.84
N ILE A 21 0.27 22.64 0.67
CA ILE A 21 0.88 22.98 -0.62
C ILE A 21 -0.24 23.41 -1.55
N ASN A 22 -0.15 24.59 -2.14
CA ASN A 22 -1.18 25.14 -3.05
C ASN A 22 -2.61 25.11 -2.46
N GLY A 23 -2.73 25.31 -1.13
CA GLY A 23 -4.01 25.23 -0.42
C GLY A 23 -4.52 23.81 -0.13
N GLN A 24 -3.81 22.77 -0.56
CA GLN A 24 -4.12 21.37 -0.27
C GLN A 24 -3.41 20.90 1.00
N ALA A 25 -4.18 20.36 1.95
CA ALA A 25 -3.64 19.73 3.16
C ALA A 25 -3.14 18.31 2.86
N LEU A 26 -1.88 18.06 3.21
CA LEU A 26 -1.15 16.82 3.03
C LEU A 26 -0.60 16.35 4.37
N GLY A 27 -0.42 15.04 4.54
CA GLY A 27 0.23 14.54 5.76
C GLY A 27 0.88 13.18 5.62
N ILE A 28 1.72 12.88 6.60
CA ILE A 28 2.31 11.55 6.79
C ILE A 28 1.82 11.05 8.14
N ALA A 29 1.30 9.83 8.16
CA ALA A 29 0.92 9.15 9.39
C ALA A 29 1.77 7.89 9.56
N VAL A 30 2.47 7.77 10.69
CA VAL A 30 3.34 6.63 10.99
C VAL A 30 2.68 5.76 12.04
N ILE A 31 2.61 4.46 11.77
CA ILE A 31 2.11 3.46 12.71
C ILE A 31 3.29 2.64 13.21
N THR A 32 3.47 2.59 14.52
CA THR A 32 4.57 1.85 15.17
C THR A 32 4.00 0.77 16.11
N ASN A 33 4.85 -0.16 16.55
CA ASN A 33 4.53 -1.09 17.63
C ASN A 33 3.25 -1.95 17.44
N ILE A 34 2.95 -2.37 16.21
CA ILE A 34 1.82 -3.27 15.92
C ILE A 34 2.10 -4.67 16.50
N THR A 35 1.43 -5.05 17.59
CA THR A 35 1.53 -6.40 18.20
C THR A 35 0.22 -7.16 18.09
N ARG A 36 0.25 -8.49 18.21
CA ARG A 36 -0.92 -9.37 17.94
C ARG A 36 -2.11 -9.00 18.81
N GLU A 37 -1.82 -8.60 20.04
CA GLU A 37 -2.77 -8.20 21.07
C GLU A 37 -3.39 -6.83 20.77
N LYS A 38 -2.67 -5.96 20.04
CA LYS A 38 -3.07 -4.59 19.75
C LYS A 38 -3.62 -4.37 18.34
N ASP A 39 -3.39 -5.29 17.41
CA ASP A 39 -3.75 -5.13 15.99
C ASP A 39 -5.18 -4.66 15.76
N GLU A 40 -6.15 -5.32 16.39
CA GLU A 40 -7.57 -4.98 16.20
C GLU A 40 -7.89 -3.56 16.69
N LYS A 41 -7.30 -3.16 17.82
CA LYS A 41 -7.48 -1.82 18.39
C LYS A 41 -6.80 -0.78 17.51
N THR A 42 -5.56 -1.02 17.09
CA THR A 42 -4.80 -0.12 16.22
C THR A 42 -5.46 0.02 14.85
N ALA A 43 -5.97 -1.07 14.27
CA ALA A 43 -6.73 -1.04 13.02
C ALA A 43 -7.97 -0.14 13.13
N GLU A 44 -8.71 -0.22 14.23
CA GLU A 44 -9.87 0.63 14.47
C GLU A 44 -9.49 2.12 14.65
N GLU A 45 -8.36 2.40 15.31
CA GLU A 45 -7.80 3.76 15.42
C GLU A 45 -7.39 4.31 14.05
N VAL A 46 -6.72 3.50 13.22
CA VAL A 46 -6.38 3.86 11.83
C VAL A 46 -7.62 4.15 11.01
N ARG A 47 -8.67 3.32 11.15
CA ARG A 47 -9.96 3.53 10.47
C ARG A 47 -10.60 4.87 10.87
N LYS A 48 -10.61 5.20 12.16
CA LYS A 48 -11.11 6.48 12.69
C LYS A 48 -10.30 7.66 12.15
N ARG A 49 -8.96 7.59 12.17
CA ARG A 49 -8.05 8.58 11.59
C ARG A 49 -8.31 8.78 10.10
N ARG A 50 -8.49 7.70 9.33
CA ARG A 50 -8.80 7.77 7.89
C ARG A 50 -10.13 8.48 7.63
N ILE A 51 -11.17 8.21 8.42
CA ILE A 51 -12.46 8.93 8.34
C ILE A 51 -12.25 10.42 8.65
N TYR A 52 -11.48 10.75 9.70
CA TYR A 52 -11.14 12.12 10.04
C TYR A 52 -10.41 12.84 8.90
N PHE A 53 -9.36 12.25 8.34
CA PHE A 53 -8.61 12.79 7.21
C PHE A 53 -9.51 13.04 6.00
N LYS A 54 -10.40 12.09 5.68
CA LYS A 54 -11.36 12.27 4.59
C LYS A 54 -12.29 13.45 4.83
N LYS A 55 -12.83 13.61 6.06
CA LYS A 55 -13.72 14.73 6.43
C LYS A 55 -13.00 16.08 6.33
N LYS A 56 -11.71 16.12 6.63
CA LYS A 56 -10.88 17.33 6.57
C LYS A 56 -10.20 17.52 5.21
N ASN A 57 -10.50 16.69 4.21
CA ASN A 57 -9.87 16.69 2.88
C ASN A 57 -8.33 16.59 2.92
N TYR A 58 -7.78 15.89 3.93
CA TYR A 58 -6.36 15.59 4.02
C TYR A 58 -6.00 14.42 3.10
N ARG A 59 -4.94 14.58 2.31
CA ARG A 59 -4.31 13.44 1.61
C ARG A 59 -3.14 12.95 2.44
N VAL A 60 -3.29 11.76 3.00
CA VAL A 60 -2.31 11.19 3.94
C VAL A 60 -1.63 9.97 3.34
N LEU A 61 -0.31 9.98 3.38
CA LEU A 61 0.53 8.81 3.14
C LEU A 61 0.74 8.09 4.47
N TRP A 62 0.30 6.83 4.53
CA TRP A 62 0.50 5.97 5.68
C TRP A 62 1.85 5.26 5.58
N MET A 63 2.62 5.27 6.65
CA MET A 63 3.84 4.49 6.79
C MET A 63 3.70 3.59 8.01
N ILE A 64 4.27 2.41 7.94
CA ILE A 64 4.22 1.44 9.02
C ILE A 64 5.64 1.05 9.36
N GLU A 65 6.02 1.15 10.63
CA GLU A 65 7.31 0.68 11.09
C GLU A 65 7.49 -0.80 10.71
N GLU A 66 8.56 -1.06 9.96
CA GLU A 66 8.79 -2.36 9.36
C GLU A 66 8.91 -3.44 10.43
N ARG A 67 8.04 -4.43 10.32
CA ARG A 67 8.19 -5.76 10.88
C ARG A 67 8.26 -6.72 9.70
N THR A 68 8.95 -7.85 9.86
CA THR A 68 9.10 -8.83 8.76
C THR A 68 7.71 -9.26 8.26
N PRO A 69 7.32 -8.91 7.01
CA PRO A 69 6.07 -9.39 6.46
C PRO A 69 6.13 -10.90 6.26
N ALA A 70 5.01 -11.59 6.49
CA ALA A 70 4.90 -13.00 6.18
C ALA A 70 4.53 -13.17 4.70
N LEU A 71 5.57 -13.29 3.86
CA LEU A 71 5.44 -13.64 2.45
C LEU A 71 5.31 -15.15 2.29
N ASP A 72 4.27 -15.59 1.58
CA ASP A 72 4.14 -16.94 1.07
C ASP A 72 4.86 -17.02 -0.28
N GLY A 73 6.15 -17.34 -0.22
CA GLY A 73 7.05 -17.32 -1.38
C GLY A 73 6.68 -18.30 -2.51
N HIS A 74 5.80 -19.26 -2.25
CA HIS A 74 5.39 -20.25 -3.26
C HIS A 74 4.12 -19.85 -4.00
N HIS A 75 3.18 -19.18 -3.33
CA HIS A 75 1.82 -18.98 -3.85
C HIS A 75 1.44 -17.52 -4.02
N GLN A 76 2.43 -16.63 -4.17
CA GLN A 76 2.18 -15.22 -4.45
C GLN A 76 1.30 -14.54 -3.37
N GLY A 77 1.36 -15.04 -2.14
CA GLY A 77 0.56 -14.55 -1.02
C GLY A 77 1.36 -13.62 -0.11
N LEU A 78 0.70 -12.59 0.42
CA LEU A 78 1.21 -11.74 1.49
C LEU A 78 0.20 -11.73 2.62
N PHE A 79 0.62 -12.08 3.83
CA PHE A 79 -0.24 -12.00 5.01
C PHE A 79 -0.09 -10.64 5.66
N LEU A 80 -1.21 -9.93 5.73
CA LEU A 80 -1.30 -8.61 6.35
C LEU A 80 -1.99 -8.69 7.70
N TRP A 81 -1.44 -7.94 8.65
CA TRP A 81 -2.13 -7.52 9.84
C TRP A 81 -3.36 -6.67 9.46
N ARG A 82 -4.39 -6.65 10.30
CA ARG A 82 -5.57 -5.83 10.00
C ARG A 82 -5.18 -4.35 9.94
N THR A 83 -4.29 -3.91 10.82
CA THR A 83 -3.74 -2.55 10.81
C THR A 83 -3.08 -2.20 9.48
N GLU A 84 -2.29 -3.12 8.92
CA GLU A 84 -1.62 -2.93 7.62
C GLU A 84 -2.63 -2.81 6.48
N ALA A 85 -3.67 -3.66 6.48
CA ALA A 85 -4.74 -3.59 5.50
C ALA A 85 -5.54 -2.26 5.59
N GLU A 86 -5.79 -1.75 6.81
CA GLU A 86 -6.48 -0.47 7.03
C GLU A 86 -5.59 0.74 6.71
N ALA A 87 -4.27 0.61 6.86
CA ALA A 87 -3.26 1.62 6.57
C ALA A 87 -2.75 1.58 5.11
N ALA A 88 -3.37 0.75 4.27
CA ALA A 88 -3.00 0.65 2.86
C ALA A 88 -3.15 1.98 2.12
N ASN A 89 -2.16 2.32 1.30
CA ASN A 89 -2.15 3.51 0.48
C ASN A 89 -2.81 3.26 -0.87
N LYS A 90 -3.19 4.37 -1.52
CA LYS A 90 -3.61 4.41 -2.91
C LYS A 90 -2.85 5.51 -3.63
N THR A 91 -1.82 5.13 -4.36
CA THR A 91 -0.88 6.06 -5.00
C THR A 91 -1.03 6.08 -6.53
N GLY A 92 -0.27 6.94 -7.21
CA GLY A 92 -0.25 6.99 -8.67
C GLY A 92 0.24 5.68 -9.28
N GLU A 93 1.30 5.10 -8.71
CA GLU A 93 1.84 3.81 -9.15
C GLU A 93 0.84 2.66 -8.98
N ASP A 94 -0.01 2.68 -7.94
CA ASP A 94 -1.08 1.69 -7.79
C ASP A 94 -2.03 1.72 -8.99
N ARG A 95 -2.38 2.91 -9.50
CA ARG A 95 -3.25 3.05 -10.67
C ARG A 95 -2.58 2.54 -11.94
N LEU A 96 -1.26 2.73 -12.08
CA LEU A 96 -0.50 2.16 -13.19
C LEU A 96 -0.50 0.64 -13.14
N TRP A 97 -0.34 0.06 -11.95
CA TRP A 97 -0.50 -1.38 -11.74
C TRP A 97 -1.91 -1.87 -12.07
N GLU A 98 -2.96 -1.15 -11.67
CA GLU A 98 -4.34 -1.51 -12.03
C GLU A 98 -4.57 -1.52 -13.53
N LEU A 99 -4.13 -0.47 -14.24
CA LEU A 99 -4.23 -0.38 -15.70
C LEU A 99 -3.50 -1.54 -16.37
N TYR A 100 -2.31 -1.85 -15.87
CA TYR A 100 -1.49 -2.96 -16.34
C TYR A 100 -2.16 -4.32 -16.13
N LEU A 101 -2.74 -4.55 -14.95
CA LEU A 101 -3.36 -5.82 -14.57
C LEU A 101 -4.75 -6.04 -15.16
N LYS A 102 -5.50 -4.98 -15.49
CA LYS A 102 -6.81 -5.10 -16.16
C LYS A 102 -6.76 -5.88 -17.48
N GLY A 103 -5.61 -5.89 -18.16
CA GLY A 103 -5.41 -6.71 -19.37
C GLY A 103 -5.19 -8.21 -19.09
N LEU A 104 -4.67 -8.54 -17.91
CA LEU A 104 -4.21 -9.89 -17.52
C LEU A 104 -5.25 -10.64 -16.67
N ILE A 105 -5.84 -9.96 -15.68
CA ILE A 105 -6.79 -10.57 -14.74
C ILE A 105 -8.18 -10.45 -15.36
N ARG A 106 -8.66 -11.54 -15.97
CA ARG A 106 -9.99 -11.60 -16.63
C ARG A 106 -11.00 -12.47 -15.90
N ASP A 107 -10.54 -13.58 -15.33
CA ASP A 107 -11.32 -14.54 -14.58
C ASP A 107 -10.48 -15.16 -13.44
N GLU A 108 -10.99 -16.17 -12.75
CA GLU A 108 -10.26 -16.90 -11.69
C GLU A 108 -9.03 -17.66 -12.20
N GLN A 109 -8.95 -17.96 -13.51
CA GLN A 109 -7.87 -18.77 -14.06
C GLN A 109 -6.52 -18.08 -13.90
N PHE A 110 -6.51 -16.75 -13.87
CA PHE A 110 -5.34 -15.95 -13.52
C PHE A 110 -4.76 -16.40 -12.17
N PHE A 111 -5.59 -16.43 -11.12
CA PHE A 111 -5.15 -16.75 -9.75
C PHE A 111 -4.77 -18.23 -9.59
N ARG A 112 -5.38 -19.12 -10.37
CA ARG A 112 -5.02 -20.55 -10.41
C ARG A 112 -3.59 -20.79 -10.92
N LEU A 113 -3.01 -19.90 -11.72
CA LEU A 113 -1.59 -20.00 -12.15
C LEU A 113 -0.60 -19.83 -10.99
N TYR A 114 -1.07 -19.28 -9.88
CA TYR A 114 -0.30 -19.00 -8.68
C TYR A 114 -0.76 -19.82 -7.48
N ASP A 115 -1.66 -20.79 -7.70
CA ASP A 115 -2.32 -21.56 -6.64
C ASP A 115 -2.90 -20.66 -5.54
N PHE A 116 -3.40 -19.49 -5.95
CA PHE A 116 -3.95 -18.51 -5.04
C PHE A 116 -5.48 -18.65 -4.98
N PRO A 117 -6.05 -19.04 -3.83
CA PRO A 117 -7.49 -19.21 -3.70
C PRO A 117 -8.16 -17.84 -3.61
N VAL A 118 -9.09 -17.56 -4.52
CA VAL A 118 -9.92 -16.35 -4.49
C VAL A 118 -11.33 -16.69 -4.03
N LYS A 119 -11.89 -15.89 -3.12
CA LYS A 119 -13.26 -16.08 -2.64
C LYS A 119 -14.32 -15.48 -3.58
N ALA A 120 -13.93 -14.50 -4.37
CA ALA A 120 -14.76 -13.90 -5.41
C ALA A 120 -13.85 -13.47 -6.55
N ALA A 121 -13.95 -14.14 -7.70
CA ALA A 121 -13.38 -13.63 -8.92
C ALA A 121 -14.00 -12.27 -9.24
N HIS A 122 -13.16 -11.27 -9.48
CA HIS A 122 -13.54 -10.06 -10.21
C HIS A 122 -14.62 -9.20 -9.58
N GLN A 123 -14.20 -8.42 -8.59
CA GLN A 123 -14.78 -7.09 -8.37
C GLN A 123 -13.63 -6.09 -8.32
N LEU A 124 -13.45 -5.33 -9.42
CA LEU A 124 -12.48 -4.25 -9.62
C LEU A 124 -11.04 -4.57 -9.18
N VAL A 125 -10.11 -4.74 -10.13
CA VAL A 125 -8.66 -4.76 -9.86
C VAL A 125 -8.30 -3.55 -8.99
N ASP A 126 -8.16 -3.74 -7.67
CA ASP A 126 -7.87 -2.69 -6.68
C ASP A 126 -6.48 -2.93 -6.10
N VAL A 127 -5.48 -2.31 -6.72
CA VAL A 127 -4.09 -2.40 -6.26
C VAL A 127 -3.88 -1.45 -5.10
N ARG A 128 -3.22 -1.92 -4.04
CA ARG A 128 -2.86 -1.13 -2.87
C ARG A 128 -1.39 -1.26 -2.55
N SER A 129 -0.91 -0.25 -1.83
CA SER A 129 0.47 -0.17 -1.37
C SER A 129 0.60 -0.24 0.14
N LEU A 130 1.53 -1.05 0.59
CA LEU A 130 2.02 -1.05 1.96
C LEU A 130 3.40 -0.39 1.97
N CYS A 131 3.53 0.73 2.67
CA CYS A 131 4.81 1.44 2.83
C CYS A 131 5.40 1.11 4.19
N HIS A 132 6.34 0.17 4.23
CA HIS A 132 7.10 -0.14 5.44
C HIS A 132 8.29 0.80 5.56
N VAL A 133 8.48 1.39 6.74
CA VAL A 133 9.59 2.30 7.05
C VAL A 133 10.46 1.71 8.16
N ARG A 134 11.77 1.74 7.98
CA ARG A 134 12.76 1.35 8.99
C ARG A 134 13.58 2.56 9.38
N PHE A 135 13.53 2.94 10.64
CA PHE A 135 14.35 4.02 11.18
C PHE A 135 15.72 3.47 11.59
N GLN A 136 16.80 4.00 11.03
CA GLN A 136 18.18 3.62 11.35
C GLN A 136 19.01 4.86 11.68
N LYS A 137 20.17 4.68 12.34
CA LYS A 137 21.09 5.79 12.67
C LYS A 137 21.56 6.57 11.43
N SER A 138 21.74 5.89 10.30
CA SER A 138 22.15 6.47 9.03
C SER A 138 21.01 7.08 8.20
N GLY A 139 19.77 7.01 8.69
CA GLY A 139 18.58 7.53 8.03
C GLY A 139 17.43 6.53 7.97
N SER A 140 16.29 6.99 7.49
CA SER A 140 15.11 6.14 7.29
C SER A 140 15.13 5.47 5.92
N LYS A 141 14.83 4.18 5.90
CA LYS A 141 14.61 3.40 4.68
C LYS A 141 13.15 3.03 4.53
N VAL A 142 12.69 2.87 3.29
CA VAL A 142 11.33 2.46 2.96
C VAL A 142 11.39 1.26 2.02
N ARG A 143 10.48 0.32 2.24
CA ARG A 143 10.15 -0.77 1.33
C ARG A 143 8.67 -0.70 1.00
N ILE A 144 8.34 -0.93 -0.27
CA ILE A 144 6.95 -0.86 -0.75
C ILE A 144 6.54 -2.24 -1.24
N HIS A 145 5.39 -2.71 -0.74
CA HIS A 145 4.72 -3.90 -1.26
C HIS A 145 3.48 -3.49 -2.04
N ARG A 146 3.35 -4.01 -3.26
CA ARG A 146 2.15 -3.86 -4.11
C ARG A 146 1.34 -5.15 -4.01
N TYR A 147 0.03 -5.02 -3.83
CA TYR A 147 -0.86 -6.20 -3.73
C TYR A 147 -2.28 -5.88 -4.21
N LEU A 148 -3.05 -6.92 -4.54
CA LEU A 148 -4.47 -6.79 -4.83
C LEU A 148 -5.28 -6.86 -3.54
N ARG A 149 -6.10 -5.85 -3.30
CA ARG A 149 -7.01 -5.83 -2.16
C ARG A 149 -8.18 -6.78 -2.42
N GLU A 150 -8.36 -7.75 -1.55
CA GLU A 150 -9.59 -8.52 -1.44
C GLU A 150 -10.44 -7.97 -0.29
N GLY A 151 -11.75 -7.82 -0.50
CA GLY A 151 -12.64 -7.34 0.54
C GLY A 151 -12.94 -8.44 1.55
N MET A 152 -12.39 -8.39 2.78
CA MET A 152 -12.91 -9.06 3.99
C MET A 152 -12.07 -8.75 5.26
N PRO A 153 -12.56 -9.04 6.49
CA PRO A 153 -12.41 -8.13 7.64
C PRO A 153 -11.32 -8.45 8.69
N ARG A 154 -10.57 -9.57 8.62
CA ARG A 154 -9.51 -9.91 9.61
C ARG A 154 -8.41 -10.78 8.98
N MET A 155 -7.14 -10.55 9.40
CA MET A 155 -5.88 -11.13 8.87
C MET A 155 -5.94 -11.47 7.38
N THR A 156 -5.42 -10.55 6.57
CA THR A 156 -5.71 -10.57 5.14
C THR A 156 -4.56 -11.25 4.40
N ARG A 157 -4.76 -12.50 3.97
CA ARG A 157 -3.93 -13.04 2.87
C ARG A 157 -4.34 -12.30 1.61
N VAL A 158 -3.43 -11.53 1.03
CA VAL A 158 -3.64 -10.78 -0.21
C VAL A 158 -2.76 -11.32 -1.32
N PHE A 159 -3.17 -11.14 -2.56
CA PHE A 159 -2.36 -11.50 -3.71
C PHE A 159 -1.23 -10.47 -3.89
N HIS A 160 0.00 -10.90 -3.65
CA HIS A 160 1.19 -10.08 -3.68
C HIS A 160 1.71 -9.89 -5.10
N LEU A 161 1.80 -8.65 -5.57
CA LEU A 161 2.25 -8.36 -6.92
C LEU A 161 3.77 -8.22 -6.98
N ALA A 162 4.34 -7.40 -6.11
CA ALA A 162 5.76 -7.11 -6.10
C ALA A 162 6.21 -6.45 -4.79
N THR A 163 7.49 -6.66 -4.48
CA THR A 163 8.20 -5.97 -3.42
C THR A 163 9.31 -5.14 -4.05
N GLY A 164 9.36 -3.85 -3.73
CA GLY A 164 10.46 -2.97 -4.11
C GLY A 164 11.72 -3.17 -3.26
N SER A 165 12.85 -2.69 -3.76
CA SER A 165 14.10 -2.59 -3.01
C SER A 165 13.94 -1.70 -1.77
N GLU A 166 14.91 -1.73 -0.84
CA GLU A 166 14.94 -0.73 0.23
C GLU A 166 15.55 0.57 -0.30
N TRP A 167 14.83 1.68 -0.16
CA TRP A 167 15.31 3.00 -0.58
C TRP A 167 15.38 3.97 0.60
N PRO A 168 16.28 4.97 0.57
CA PRO A 168 16.17 6.12 1.47
C PRO A 168 14.79 6.77 1.33
N LEU A 169 14.17 7.16 2.45
CA LEU A 169 12.85 7.81 2.44
C LEU A 169 12.82 9.05 1.51
N THR A 170 13.92 9.80 1.47
CA THR A 170 14.10 10.98 0.61
C THR A 170 14.08 10.69 -0.89
N ALA A 171 14.35 9.45 -1.30
CA ALA A 171 14.36 9.06 -2.72
C ALA A 171 12.98 8.65 -3.22
N VAL A 172 12.10 8.18 -2.32
CA VAL A 172 10.79 7.64 -2.69
C VAL A 172 9.63 8.56 -2.35
N LEU A 173 9.81 9.47 -1.39
CA LEU A 173 8.79 10.43 -1.00
C LEU A 173 8.78 11.58 -2.00
N ASN A 174 7.79 11.58 -2.88
CA ASN A 174 7.62 12.60 -3.89
C ASN A 174 6.31 13.36 -3.68
N ILE A 175 6.31 14.64 -4.03
CA ILE A 175 5.10 15.44 -4.12
C ILE A 175 4.79 15.63 -5.60
N THR A 176 3.73 14.99 -6.08
CA THR A 176 3.30 15.06 -7.48
C THR A 176 1.79 15.31 -7.51
N ASP A 177 1.34 16.26 -8.34
CA ASP A 177 -0.06 16.68 -8.46
C ASP A 177 -0.74 17.00 -7.09
N ASP A 178 -0.01 17.72 -6.23
CA ASP A 178 -0.42 18.04 -4.86
C ASP A 178 -0.82 16.78 -4.06
N LYS A 179 -0.03 15.70 -4.17
CA LYS A 179 -0.15 14.46 -3.39
C LYS A 179 1.22 13.99 -2.94
N LEU A 180 1.28 13.45 -1.73
CA LEU A 180 2.39 12.62 -1.31
C LEU A 180 2.25 11.24 -1.96
N ASP A 181 3.26 10.85 -2.73
CA ASP A 181 3.39 9.52 -3.33
C ASP A 181 4.63 8.82 -2.75
N CYS A 182 4.66 7.50 -2.90
CA CYS A 182 5.76 6.64 -2.51
C CYS A 182 5.99 5.62 -3.63
N GLY A 183 7.20 5.64 -4.19
CA GLY A 183 7.61 4.74 -5.26
C GLY A 183 8.77 5.33 -6.07
N GLU A 184 9.61 4.46 -6.62
CA GLU A 184 10.64 4.84 -7.58
C GLU A 184 10.16 4.40 -8.98
N PRO A 185 9.85 5.33 -9.91
CA PRO A 185 9.19 5.01 -11.18
C PRO A 185 9.94 4.01 -12.08
N VAL A 186 11.28 4.05 -12.08
CA VAL A 186 12.12 3.16 -12.90
C VAL A 186 12.03 1.72 -12.37
N GLU A 187 12.10 1.56 -11.05
CA GLU A 187 11.97 0.26 -10.40
C GLU A 187 10.54 -0.27 -10.49
N GLU A 188 9.51 0.56 -10.32
CA GLU A 188 8.11 0.17 -10.49
C GLU A 188 7.84 -0.38 -11.90
N LYS A 189 8.39 0.27 -12.93
CA LYS A 189 8.34 -0.25 -14.31
C LYS A 189 9.10 -1.56 -14.47
N SER A 190 10.21 -1.74 -13.76
CA SER A 190 10.96 -3.01 -13.75
C SER A 190 10.16 -4.12 -13.06
N MET A 191 9.51 -3.84 -11.93
CA MET A 191 8.66 -4.79 -11.20
C MET A 191 7.48 -5.25 -12.04
N ARG A 192 6.77 -4.34 -12.73
CA ARG A 192 5.69 -4.70 -13.66
C ARG A 192 6.18 -5.63 -14.78
N ARG A 193 7.36 -5.35 -15.36
CA ARG A 193 7.97 -6.21 -16.39
C ARG A 193 8.32 -7.60 -15.86
N ARG A 194 8.94 -7.69 -14.68
CA ARG A 194 9.27 -8.97 -14.04
C ARG A 194 8.00 -9.78 -13.75
N PHE A 195 6.95 -9.12 -13.29
CA PHE A 195 5.65 -9.76 -13.08
C PHE A 195 5.07 -10.34 -14.38
N LEU A 196 5.16 -9.60 -15.50
CA LEU A 196 4.73 -10.11 -16.81
C LEU A 196 5.43 -11.39 -17.20
N GLN A 197 6.76 -11.38 -17.09
CA GLN A 197 7.59 -12.49 -17.52
C GLN A 197 7.28 -13.75 -16.70
N ASP A 198 7.05 -13.58 -15.40
CA ASP A 198 6.60 -14.68 -14.55
C ASP A 198 5.22 -15.20 -14.96
N TYR A 199 4.25 -14.30 -15.21
CA TYR A 199 2.92 -14.66 -15.68
C TYR A 199 2.95 -15.45 -17.00
N GLU A 200 3.68 -14.95 -18.01
CA GLU A 200 3.81 -15.60 -19.33
C GLU A 200 4.48 -16.97 -19.23
N ARG A 201 5.51 -17.08 -18.39
CA ARG A 201 6.20 -18.36 -18.11
C ARG A 201 5.24 -19.38 -17.50
N ARG A 202 4.45 -18.99 -16.49
CA ARG A 202 3.46 -19.87 -15.83
C ARG A 202 2.34 -20.27 -16.78
N LEU A 203 1.86 -19.34 -17.60
CA LEU A 203 0.85 -19.60 -18.61
C LEU A 203 1.36 -20.61 -19.65
N THR A 204 2.61 -20.50 -20.08
CA THR A 204 3.23 -21.43 -21.03
C THR A 204 3.38 -22.81 -20.41
N LYS A 205 3.86 -22.92 -19.17
CA LYS A 205 4.00 -24.20 -18.47
C LYS A 205 2.65 -24.93 -18.36
N ARG A 206 1.59 -24.23 -17.94
CA ARG A 206 0.24 -24.80 -17.83
C ARG A 206 -0.40 -25.21 -19.16
N ARG A 207 0.10 -24.74 -20.30
CA ARG A 207 -0.35 -25.19 -21.63
C ARG A 207 0.35 -26.46 -22.11
N LEU A 208 1.52 -26.76 -21.53
CA LEU A 208 2.31 -27.95 -21.83
C LEU A 208 1.96 -29.13 -20.91
N ASP A 209 1.47 -28.83 -19.70
CA ASP A 209 0.88 -29.77 -18.73
C ASP A 209 -0.58 -30.10 -19.08
#